data_AF-A0A6G2Q919-F1
#
_entry.id   AF-A0A6G2Q919-F1
#
_cell.length_a   1.000
_cell.length_b   1.000
_cell.length_c   1.000
_cell.angle_alpha   90.00
_cell.angle_beta   90.00
_cell.angle_gamma   90.00
#
_symmetry.space_group_name_H-M   'P 1'
#
loop_
_entity.id
_entity.type
_entity.pdbx_description
1 polymer ?
#
loop_
_entity_poly.entity_id
_entity_poly.type
_entity_poly.pdbx_seq_one_letter_code
_entity_poly.pdbx_strand_id
1 'polypeptide(L)'
;SAFSARSVENWRPLVERRAAGTVEHVAALAAGGEPVDLVAEFSFRMAVGVIGELLGIPDEDHDGFRSGVGDITLTLEPIRDMGQLTAGDAAMERLSVYFHDLVARRRNHPAGDLTSAFVKARDAAGELSETELVANLMLLLVAATEAPQDLLSNMVRLALEHPAEGARLATDEKAAAGFVDETLRFDPAAQILNRVASKDLEFFGVKVAKGVPLTLLIAAGNRDPRRFTDPGVFDPCRADNSPLTFSGGAHFCLGAALARMSAETVVPMLLRRLPGLRLAGVPTFRDQIVQRGHGRLLVTAG
;
A
#
# COMPACT_ATOMS: atom_id res chain seq x y z
N SER A 1 14.70 5.00 -13.77
CA SER A 1 14.33 4.49 -12.44
C SER A 1 13.59 3.18 -12.60
N ALA A 2 13.85 2.18 -11.75
CA ALA A 2 13.14 0.90 -11.76
C ALA A 2 11.61 1.06 -11.53
N PHE A 3 11.19 2.15 -10.88
CA PHE A 3 9.79 2.47 -10.60
C PHE A 3 9.22 3.57 -11.53
N SER A 4 9.82 3.80 -12.70
CA SER A 4 9.22 4.71 -13.69
C SER A 4 7.89 4.14 -14.20
N ALA A 5 6.94 4.99 -14.64
CA ALA A 5 5.65 4.53 -15.16
C ALA A 5 5.80 3.46 -16.26
N ARG A 6 6.78 3.64 -17.16
CA ARG A 6 7.11 2.66 -18.20
C ARG A 6 7.61 1.33 -17.62
N SER A 7 8.45 1.38 -16.59
CA SER A 7 8.98 0.17 -15.93
C SER A 7 7.87 -0.58 -15.19
N VAL A 8 6.98 0.15 -14.51
CA VAL A 8 5.82 -0.39 -13.79
C VAL A 8 4.85 -1.09 -14.74
N GLU A 9 4.63 -0.55 -15.94
CA GLU A 9 3.75 -1.17 -16.93
C GLU A 9 4.25 -2.56 -17.35
N ASN A 10 5.56 -2.81 -17.36
CA ASN A 10 6.11 -4.14 -17.61
C ASN A 10 5.78 -5.16 -16.50
N TRP A 11 5.33 -4.71 -15.32
CA TRP A 11 4.90 -5.56 -14.21
C TRP A 11 3.39 -5.84 -14.23
N ARG A 12 2.61 -5.23 -15.12
CA ARG A 12 1.17 -5.50 -15.23
C ARG A 12 0.86 -7.00 -15.41
N PRO A 13 1.56 -7.76 -16.28
CA PRO A 13 1.29 -9.20 -16.41
C PRO A 13 1.52 -10.00 -15.12
N LEU A 14 2.48 -9.57 -14.29
CA LEU A 14 2.72 -10.16 -12.97
C LEU A 14 1.53 -9.88 -12.03
N VAL A 15 1.09 -8.63 -11.98
CA VAL A 15 -0.07 -8.22 -11.16
C VAL A 15 -1.34 -8.94 -11.59
N GLU A 16 -1.61 -9.02 -12.90
CA GLU A 16 -2.78 -9.73 -13.43
C GLU A 16 -2.77 -11.22 -13.09
N ARG A 17 -1.62 -11.90 -13.21
CA ARG A 17 -1.48 -13.31 -12.81
C ARG A 17 -1.75 -13.51 -11.33
N ARG A 18 -1.16 -12.68 -10.46
CA ARG A 18 -1.37 -12.71 -9.00
C ARG A 18 -2.84 -12.43 -8.66
N ALA A 19 -3.44 -11.46 -9.33
CA ALA A 19 -4.85 -11.11 -9.16
C ALA A 19 -5.76 -12.29 -9.50
N ALA A 20 -5.56 -12.93 -10.66
CA ALA A 20 -6.38 -14.06 -11.08
C ALA A 20 -6.34 -15.21 -10.05
N GLY A 21 -5.14 -15.59 -9.58
CA GLY A 21 -5.01 -16.63 -8.55
C GLY A 21 -5.65 -16.24 -7.22
N THR A 22 -5.46 -15.01 -6.76
CA THR A 22 -6.02 -14.53 -5.48
C THR A 22 -7.55 -14.39 -5.55
N VAL A 23 -8.08 -13.94 -6.67
CA VAL A 23 -9.53 -13.82 -6.90
C VAL A 23 -10.21 -15.19 -6.92
N GLU A 24 -9.61 -16.20 -7.57
CA GLU A 24 -10.16 -17.56 -7.53
C GLU A 24 -10.07 -18.18 -6.12
N HIS A 25 -9.01 -17.90 -5.38
CA HIS A 25 -8.90 -18.30 -3.97
C HIS A 25 -10.04 -17.73 -3.12
N VAL A 26 -10.31 -16.42 -3.24
CA VAL A 26 -11.44 -15.77 -2.55
C VAL A 26 -12.77 -16.37 -3.00
N ALA A 27 -12.94 -16.62 -4.30
CA ALA A 27 -14.16 -17.23 -4.82
C ALA A 27 -14.40 -18.64 -4.26
N ALA A 28 -13.35 -19.45 -4.11
CA ALA A 28 -13.43 -20.77 -3.52
C ALA A 28 -13.81 -20.72 -2.04
N LEU A 29 -13.26 -19.78 -1.27
CA LEU A 29 -13.63 -19.57 0.14
C LEU A 29 -15.09 -19.11 0.27
N ALA A 30 -15.52 -18.18 -0.58
CA ALA A 30 -16.87 -17.62 -0.54
C ALA A 30 -17.95 -18.61 -1.01
N ALA A 31 -17.59 -19.64 -1.77
CA ALA A 31 -18.53 -20.66 -2.25
C ALA A 31 -19.24 -21.42 -1.13
N GLY A 32 -18.65 -21.45 0.08
CA GLY A 32 -19.28 -22.04 1.27
C GLY A 32 -20.40 -21.20 1.88
N GLY A 33 -20.61 -19.96 1.42
CA GLY A 33 -21.60 -19.02 1.97
C GLY A 33 -21.16 -18.35 3.29
N GLU A 34 -20.05 -18.80 3.88
CA GLU A 34 -19.46 -18.22 5.07
C GLU A 34 -18.75 -16.88 4.76
N PRO A 35 -18.72 -15.93 5.71
CA PRO A 35 -17.98 -14.69 5.55
C PRO A 35 -16.48 -14.91 5.33
N VAL A 36 -15.93 -14.28 4.29
CA VAL A 36 -14.49 -14.26 3.96
C VAL A 36 -13.89 -12.94 4.39
N ASP A 37 -12.69 -12.96 4.97
CA ASP A 37 -11.96 -11.75 5.32
C ASP A 37 -11.06 -11.28 4.16
N LEU A 38 -11.47 -10.21 3.47
CA LEU A 38 -10.72 -9.68 2.33
C LEU A 38 -9.42 -8.96 2.73
N VAL A 39 -9.23 -8.58 3.98
CA VAL A 39 -7.92 -8.06 4.39
C VAL A 39 -6.90 -9.20 4.33
N ALA A 40 -7.25 -10.33 4.95
CA ALA A 40 -6.36 -11.48 5.05
C ALA A 40 -6.20 -12.23 3.72
N GLU A 41 -7.31 -12.49 3.02
CA GLU A 41 -7.38 -13.43 1.89
C GLU A 41 -7.28 -12.77 0.52
N PHE A 42 -7.27 -11.44 0.44
CA PHE A 42 -7.15 -10.71 -0.81
C PHE A 42 -6.09 -9.62 -0.73
N SER A 43 -6.33 -8.62 0.12
CA SER A 43 -5.53 -7.38 0.12
C SER A 43 -4.09 -7.62 0.54
N PHE A 44 -3.88 -8.37 1.64
CA PHE A 44 -2.53 -8.74 2.09
C PHE A 44 -1.82 -9.61 1.06
N ARG A 45 -2.49 -10.69 0.59
CA ARG A 45 -1.92 -11.65 -0.39
C ARG A 45 -1.48 -10.95 -1.67
N MET A 46 -2.27 -9.99 -2.14
CA MET A 46 -1.92 -9.17 -3.30
C MET A 46 -0.73 -8.26 -3.04
N ALA A 47 -0.74 -7.52 -1.92
CA ALA A 47 0.32 -6.57 -1.61
C ALA A 47 1.67 -7.28 -1.41
N VAL A 48 1.73 -8.27 -0.51
CA VAL A 48 2.95 -9.04 -0.23
C VAL A 48 3.40 -9.87 -1.44
N GLY A 49 2.46 -10.44 -2.20
CA GLY A 49 2.77 -11.26 -3.37
C GLY A 49 3.39 -10.47 -4.52
N VAL A 50 2.90 -9.25 -4.78
CA VAL A 50 3.46 -8.39 -5.83
C VAL A 50 4.86 -7.93 -5.44
N ILE A 51 5.06 -7.39 -4.22
CA ILE A 51 6.40 -6.95 -3.81
C ILE A 51 7.36 -8.13 -3.64
N GLY A 52 6.88 -9.27 -3.15
CA GLY A 52 7.67 -10.47 -2.96
C GLY A 52 8.28 -10.96 -4.27
N GLU A 53 7.47 -11.08 -5.33
CA GLU A 53 7.96 -11.47 -6.66
C GLU A 53 8.94 -10.44 -7.24
N LEU A 54 8.70 -9.14 -7.05
CA LEU A 54 9.61 -8.08 -7.49
C LEU A 54 10.95 -8.10 -6.74
N LEU A 55 10.95 -8.48 -5.46
CA LEU A 55 12.16 -8.59 -4.64
C LEU A 55 12.83 -9.97 -4.75
N GLY A 56 12.17 -10.96 -5.35
CA GLY A 56 12.67 -12.33 -5.44
C GLY A 56 12.47 -13.15 -4.15
N ILE A 57 11.49 -12.79 -3.35
CA ILE A 57 11.03 -13.47 -2.15
C ILE A 57 10.10 -14.63 -2.56
N PRO A 58 10.34 -15.86 -2.09
CA PRO A 58 9.46 -17.00 -2.31
C PRO A 58 8.09 -16.86 -1.62
N ASP A 59 7.05 -17.45 -2.20
CA ASP A 59 5.68 -17.35 -1.70
C ASP A 59 5.50 -17.96 -0.30
N GLU A 60 6.26 -19.01 0.00
CA GLU A 60 6.26 -19.68 1.30
C GLU A 60 6.74 -18.79 2.45
N ASP A 61 7.48 -17.72 2.17
CA ASP A 61 8.01 -16.81 3.17
C ASP A 61 7.02 -15.68 3.52
N HIS A 62 6.01 -15.43 2.67
CA HIS A 62 5.12 -14.27 2.77
C HIS A 62 4.36 -14.19 4.11
N ASP A 63 3.84 -15.31 4.59
CA ASP A 63 3.08 -15.35 5.84
C ASP A 63 3.97 -15.00 7.06
N GLY A 64 5.27 -15.30 6.98
CA GLY A 64 6.25 -14.95 8.00
C GLY A 64 6.44 -13.44 8.20
N PHE A 65 6.11 -12.63 7.19
CA PHE A 65 6.24 -11.16 7.27
C PHE A 65 5.02 -10.46 7.84
N ARG A 66 3.86 -11.12 7.89
CA ARG A 66 2.58 -10.46 8.21
C ARG A 66 2.60 -9.72 9.55
N SER A 67 2.97 -10.42 10.63
CA SER A 67 3.04 -9.80 11.96
C SER A 67 4.17 -8.78 12.03
N GLY A 68 5.34 -9.12 11.49
CA GLY A 68 6.51 -8.26 11.51
C GLY A 68 6.28 -6.90 10.83
N VAL A 69 5.61 -6.87 9.67
CA VAL A 69 5.29 -5.62 8.97
C VAL A 69 4.39 -4.73 9.84
N GLY A 70 3.33 -5.29 10.44
CA GLY A 70 2.45 -4.52 11.33
C GLY A 70 3.16 -4.01 12.58
N ASP A 71 4.03 -4.82 13.18
CA ASP A 71 4.84 -4.40 14.34
C ASP A 71 5.80 -3.25 13.98
N ILE A 72 6.35 -3.26 12.76
CA ILE A 72 7.25 -2.20 12.27
C ILE A 72 6.49 -0.90 12.00
N THR A 73 5.31 -0.96 11.37
CA THR A 73 4.56 0.25 10.99
C THR A 73 3.96 0.97 12.19
N LEU A 74 3.80 0.30 13.35
CA LEU A 74 3.45 0.96 14.62
C LEU A 74 4.44 2.08 15.00
N THR A 75 5.69 2.02 14.53
CA THR A 75 6.67 3.11 14.75
C THR A 75 6.25 4.44 14.13
N LEU A 76 5.31 4.43 13.17
CA LEU A 76 4.78 5.63 12.52
C LEU A 76 3.73 6.34 13.38
N GLU A 77 3.09 5.61 14.30
CA GLU A 77 2.01 6.12 15.14
C GLU A 77 2.51 7.01 16.28
N PRO A 78 1.65 7.83 16.91
CA PRO A 78 2.00 8.52 18.14
C PRO A 78 2.31 7.53 19.27
N ILE A 79 3.60 7.29 19.49
CA ILE A 79 4.09 6.39 20.53
C ILE A 79 3.99 7.08 21.89
N ARG A 80 3.38 6.40 22.86
CA ARG A 80 3.29 6.87 24.27
C ARG A 80 4.29 6.15 25.17
N ASP A 81 4.64 4.92 24.81
CA ASP A 81 5.58 4.06 25.53
C ASP A 81 6.58 3.44 24.55
N MET A 82 7.87 3.57 24.85
CA MET A 82 8.94 2.96 24.03
C MET A 82 8.87 1.43 24.01
N GLY A 83 8.26 0.80 25.01
CA GLY A 83 7.98 -0.64 25.01
C GLY A 83 7.11 -1.08 23.83
N GLN A 84 6.33 -0.18 23.23
CA GLN A 84 5.53 -0.45 22.03
C GLN A 84 6.42 -0.73 20.80
N LEU A 85 7.69 -0.32 20.81
CA LEU A 85 8.61 -0.48 19.69
C LEU A 85 9.37 -1.81 19.69
N THR A 86 9.42 -2.50 20.84
CA THR A 86 10.25 -3.71 21.00
C THR A 86 9.90 -4.81 20.00
N ALA A 87 8.61 -4.99 19.70
CA ALA A 87 8.19 -5.98 18.69
C ALA A 87 8.65 -5.58 17.28
N GLY A 88 8.56 -4.29 16.94
CA GLY A 88 9.01 -3.73 15.68
C GLY A 88 10.53 -3.82 15.50
N ASP A 89 11.31 -3.53 16.56
CA ASP A 89 12.78 -3.69 16.55
C ASP A 89 13.17 -5.14 16.28
N ALA A 90 12.55 -6.09 17.00
CA ALA A 90 12.80 -7.51 16.78
C ALA A 90 12.38 -7.97 15.37
N ALA A 91 11.32 -7.38 14.81
CA ALA A 91 10.90 -7.64 13.43
C ALA A 91 11.90 -7.08 12.40
N MET A 92 12.44 -5.88 12.63
CA MET A 92 13.50 -5.29 11.79
C MET A 92 14.77 -6.14 11.80
N GLU A 93 15.18 -6.67 12.96
CA GLU A 93 16.32 -7.57 13.05
C GLU A 93 16.11 -8.85 12.24
N ARG A 94 14.93 -9.48 12.35
CA ARG A 94 14.58 -10.66 11.55
C ARG A 94 14.58 -10.38 10.06
N LEU A 95 14.00 -9.24 9.63
CA LEU A 95 14.04 -8.82 8.23
C LEU A 95 15.47 -8.55 7.75
N SER A 96 16.31 -7.93 8.58
CA SER A 96 17.71 -7.67 8.25
C SER A 96 18.46 -8.98 8.00
N VAL A 97 18.29 -9.99 8.85
CA VAL A 97 18.88 -11.32 8.66
C VAL A 97 18.38 -11.94 7.35
N TYR A 98 17.07 -11.93 7.12
CA TYR A 98 16.46 -12.47 5.91
C TYR A 98 17.02 -11.83 4.64
N PHE A 99 17.12 -10.50 4.60
CA PHE A 99 17.60 -9.79 3.43
C PHE A 99 19.11 -9.95 3.22
N HIS A 100 19.92 -10.09 4.28
CA HIS A 100 21.32 -10.47 4.12
C HIS A 100 21.45 -11.83 3.44
N ASP A 101 20.65 -12.82 3.85
CA ASP A 101 20.66 -14.14 3.23
C ASP A 101 20.18 -14.09 1.78
N LEU A 102 19.11 -13.36 1.50
CA LEU A 102 18.59 -13.21 0.14
C LEU A 102 19.61 -12.52 -0.78
N VAL A 103 20.29 -11.48 -0.29
CA VAL A 103 21.35 -10.77 -1.00
C VAL A 103 22.53 -11.69 -1.28
N ALA A 104 22.97 -12.47 -0.30
CA ALA A 104 24.04 -13.45 -0.48
C ALA A 104 23.66 -14.53 -1.51
N ARG A 105 22.40 -15.01 -1.47
CA ARG A 105 21.87 -15.93 -2.50
C ARG A 105 21.90 -15.31 -3.89
N ARG A 106 21.47 -14.06 -4.04
CA ARG A 106 21.43 -13.35 -5.34
C ARG A 106 22.78 -12.92 -5.88
N ARG A 107 23.81 -12.77 -5.03
CA ARG A 107 25.20 -12.64 -5.49
C ARG A 107 25.67 -13.91 -6.19
N ASN A 108 25.37 -15.08 -5.62
CA ASN A 108 25.82 -16.37 -6.15
C ASN A 108 24.92 -16.86 -7.30
N HIS A 109 23.63 -16.51 -7.27
CA HIS A 109 22.63 -16.92 -8.26
C HIS A 109 21.77 -15.71 -8.67
N PRO A 110 22.29 -14.83 -9.55
CA PRO A 110 21.54 -13.66 -10.02
C PRO A 110 20.24 -14.06 -10.74
N ALA A 111 19.20 -13.27 -10.54
CA ALA A 111 17.88 -13.43 -11.16
C ALA A 111 17.39 -12.11 -11.78
N GLY A 112 16.19 -12.14 -12.38
CA GLY A 112 15.55 -10.98 -12.99
C GLY A 112 14.79 -10.07 -12.02
N ASP A 113 15.15 -10.06 -10.73
CA ASP A 113 14.45 -9.32 -9.67
C ASP A 113 15.20 -8.05 -9.21
N LEU A 114 14.51 -7.23 -8.42
CA LEU A 114 15.07 -5.99 -7.88
C LEU A 114 16.24 -6.27 -6.93
N THR A 115 16.23 -7.36 -6.17
CA THR A 115 17.36 -7.69 -5.29
C THR A 115 18.64 -7.89 -6.09
N SER A 116 18.61 -8.64 -7.19
CA SER A 116 19.74 -8.76 -8.11
C SER A 116 20.15 -7.43 -8.74
N ALA A 117 19.20 -6.56 -9.08
CA ALA A 117 19.51 -5.23 -9.60
C ALA A 117 20.24 -4.35 -8.56
N PHE A 118 19.80 -4.36 -7.30
CA PHE A 118 20.44 -3.65 -6.19
C PHE A 118 21.84 -4.21 -5.91
N VAL A 119 22.00 -5.53 -5.88
CA VAL A 119 23.30 -6.20 -5.71
C VAL A 119 24.27 -5.75 -6.80
N LYS A 120 23.83 -5.75 -8.06
CA LYS A 120 24.65 -5.30 -9.19
C LYS A 120 25.05 -3.83 -9.07
N ALA A 121 24.14 -2.94 -8.71
CA ALA A 121 24.44 -1.51 -8.55
C ALA A 121 25.52 -1.27 -7.48
N ARG A 122 25.38 -1.97 -6.35
CA ARG A 122 26.33 -1.94 -5.25
C ARG A 122 27.72 -2.49 -5.64
N ASP A 123 27.77 -3.70 -6.20
CA ASP A 123 29.04 -4.39 -6.48
C ASP A 123 29.78 -3.82 -7.70
N ALA A 124 29.07 -3.27 -8.69
CA ALA A 124 29.68 -2.74 -9.93
C ALA A 124 30.05 -1.26 -9.85
N ALA A 125 29.27 -0.45 -9.12
CA ALA A 125 29.41 1.01 -9.13
C ALA A 125 29.77 1.61 -7.75
N GLY A 126 29.75 0.81 -6.68
CA GLY A 126 29.99 1.30 -5.32
C GLY A 126 28.97 2.35 -4.85
N GLU A 127 27.81 2.42 -5.52
CA GLU A 127 26.77 3.42 -5.29
C GLU A 127 26.00 3.21 -3.97
N LEU A 128 26.09 2.01 -3.40
CA LEU A 128 25.44 1.62 -2.16
C LEU A 128 26.41 0.83 -1.27
N SER A 129 26.35 1.03 0.04
CA SER A 129 26.94 0.12 1.01
C SER A 129 26.10 -1.15 1.22
N GLU A 130 26.73 -2.22 1.75
CA GLU A 130 26.20 -2.97 2.92
C GLU A 130 24.76 -2.70 3.35
N THR A 131 24.74 -1.86 4.37
CA THR A 131 23.61 -1.41 5.13
C THR A 131 22.58 -0.71 4.27
N GLU A 132 22.99 0.16 3.34
CA GLU A 132 22.03 0.87 2.47
C GLU A 132 21.28 -0.07 1.55
N LEU A 133 21.95 -1.08 0.99
CA LEU A 133 21.31 -2.08 0.14
C LEU A 133 20.23 -2.86 0.91
N VAL A 134 20.59 -3.41 2.07
CA VAL A 134 19.64 -4.16 2.91
C VAL A 134 18.51 -3.27 3.42
N ALA A 135 18.83 -2.06 3.90
CA ALA A 135 17.83 -1.11 4.38
C ALA A 135 16.83 -0.70 3.28
N ASN A 136 17.28 -0.52 2.03
CA ASN A 136 16.38 -0.22 0.92
C ASN A 136 15.45 -1.41 0.61
N LEU A 137 15.94 -2.65 0.63
CA LEU A 137 15.09 -3.83 0.40
C LEU A 137 14.04 -4.00 1.51
N MET A 138 14.43 -3.79 2.76
CA MET A 138 13.51 -3.77 3.90
C MET A 138 12.45 -2.68 3.76
N LEU A 139 12.87 -1.45 3.41
CA LEU A 139 11.96 -0.33 3.17
C LEU A 139 10.95 -0.66 2.07
N LEU A 140 11.40 -1.24 0.95
CA LEU A 140 10.52 -1.63 -0.16
C LEU A 140 9.49 -2.67 0.28
N LEU A 141 9.89 -3.70 1.04
CA LEU A 141 8.96 -4.72 1.55
C LEU A 141 7.90 -4.10 2.48
N VAL A 142 8.33 -3.35 3.50
CA VAL A 142 7.41 -2.76 4.49
C VAL A 142 6.46 -1.76 3.82
N ALA A 143 7.01 -0.82 3.04
CA ALA A 143 6.22 0.24 2.40
C ALA A 143 5.25 -0.29 1.34
N ALA A 144 5.59 -1.38 0.63
CA ALA A 144 4.74 -1.96 -0.40
C ALA A 144 3.79 -3.05 0.11
N THR A 145 3.75 -3.31 1.43
CA THR A 145 2.83 -4.29 2.02
C THR A 145 1.60 -3.61 2.63
N GLU A 146 1.76 -2.83 3.71
CA GLU A 146 0.59 -2.34 4.46
C GLU A 146 -0.19 -1.25 3.71
N ALA A 147 0.50 -0.23 3.15
CA ALA A 147 -0.20 0.85 2.46
C ALA A 147 -0.96 0.38 1.21
N PRO A 148 -0.42 -0.51 0.34
CA PRO A 148 -1.19 -1.09 -0.75
C PRO A 148 -2.31 -2.03 -0.29
N GLN A 149 -2.11 -2.83 0.76
CA GLN A 149 -3.18 -3.63 1.36
C GLN A 149 -4.37 -2.74 1.77
N ASP A 150 -4.08 -1.63 2.45
CA ASP A 150 -5.12 -0.72 2.93
C ASP A 150 -5.81 -0.01 1.76
N LEU A 151 -5.07 0.42 0.74
CA LEU A 151 -5.66 0.95 -0.49
C LEU A 151 -6.66 -0.04 -1.12
N LEU A 152 -6.25 -1.30 -1.29
CA LEU A 152 -7.10 -2.34 -1.89
C LEU A 152 -8.36 -2.60 -1.05
N SER A 153 -8.21 -2.75 0.27
CA SER A 153 -9.35 -3.00 1.16
C SER A 153 -10.30 -1.80 1.27
N ASN A 154 -9.78 -0.56 1.34
CA ASN A 154 -10.59 0.66 1.33
C ASN A 154 -11.34 0.80 0.00
N MET A 155 -10.69 0.52 -1.13
CA MET A 155 -11.31 0.58 -2.46
C MET A 155 -12.44 -0.44 -2.59
N VAL A 156 -12.25 -1.69 -2.13
CA VAL A 156 -13.32 -2.70 -2.12
C VAL A 156 -14.46 -2.24 -1.23
N ARG A 157 -14.19 -1.77 0.00
CA ARG A 157 -15.24 -1.27 0.89
C ARG A 157 -16.06 -0.16 0.24
N LEU A 158 -15.41 0.84 -0.36
CA LEU A 158 -16.09 1.94 -1.05
C LEU A 158 -16.92 1.44 -2.24
N ALA A 159 -16.44 0.46 -3.01
CA ALA A 159 -17.22 -0.12 -4.10
C ALA A 159 -18.49 -0.83 -3.61
N LEU A 160 -18.44 -1.46 -2.43
CA LEU A 160 -19.57 -2.13 -1.82
C LEU A 160 -20.56 -1.16 -1.15
N GLU A 161 -20.08 -0.04 -0.60
CA GLU A 161 -20.92 1.03 -0.04
C GLU A 161 -21.58 1.90 -1.12
N HIS A 162 -20.97 1.97 -2.32
CA HIS A 162 -21.47 2.70 -3.49
C HIS A 162 -21.78 1.73 -4.65
N PRO A 163 -22.85 0.91 -4.56
CA PRO A 163 -23.06 -0.23 -5.45
C PRO A 163 -23.20 0.12 -6.93
N ALA A 164 -23.71 1.31 -7.27
CA ALA A 164 -23.76 1.77 -8.66
C ALA A 164 -22.35 2.01 -9.23
N GLU A 165 -21.46 2.62 -8.43
CA GLU A 165 -20.06 2.83 -8.80
C GLU A 165 -19.27 1.52 -8.79
N GLY A 166 -19.53 0.62 -7.84
CA GLY A 166 -18.95 -0.72 -7.81
C GLY A 166 -19.33 -1.57 -9.03
N ALA A 167 -20.60 -1.54 -9.46
CA ALA A 167 -21.05 -2.22 -10.68
C ALA A 167 -20.41 -1.63 -11.95
N ARG A 168 -20.24 -0.30 -12.00
CA ARG A 168 -19.53 0.38 -13.08
C ARG A 168 -18.06 -0.01 -13.10
N LEU A 169 -17.39 -0.04 -11.95
CA LEU A 169 -16.00 -0.46 -11.80
C LEU A 169 -15.77 -1.91 -12.28
N ALA A 170 -16.73 -2.81 -12.09
CA ALA A 170 -16.62 -4.20 -12.53
C ALA A 170 -16.70 -4.38 -14.07
N THR A 171 -17.34 -3.44 -14.78
CA THR A 171 -17.75 -3.59 -16.18
C THR A 171 -17.11 -2.59 -17.14
N ASP A 172 -16.71 -1.41 -16.67
CA ASP A 172 -16.08 -0.36 -17.47
C ASP A 172 -14.62 -0.17 -17.04
N GLU A 173 -13.69 -0.58 -17.91
CA GLU A 173 -12.25 -0.42 -17.68
C GLU A 173 -11.84 1.06 -17.50
N LYS A 174 -12.58 2.00 -18.09
CA LYS A 174 -12.30 3.43 -17.96
C LYS A 174 -12.69 3.99 -16.59
N ALA A 175 -13.53 3.29 -15.84
CA ALA A 175 -13.95 3.72 -14.50
C ALA A 175 -12.85 3.51 -13.44
N ALA A 176 -11.91 2.58 -13.68
CA ALA A 176 -10.91 2.17 -12.70
C ALA A 176 -10.01 3.33 -12.23
N ALA A 177 -9.46 4.10 -13.16
CA ALA A 177 -8.54 5.20 -12.83
C ALA A 177 -9.21 6.26 -11.94
N GLY A 178 -10.42 6.70 -12.30
CA GLY A 178 -11.18 7.68 -11.51
C GLY A 178 -11.60 7.16 -10.13
N PHE A 179 -11.94 5.87 -10.04
CA PHE A 179 -12.27 5.22 -8.77
C PHE A 179 -11.05 5.13 -7.83
N VAL A 180 -9.87 4.80 -8.39
CA VAL A 180 -8.61 4.77 -7.62
C VAL A 180 -8.24 6.16 -7.15
N ASP A 181 -8.28 7.18 -8.02
CA ASP A 181 -8.02 8.57 -7.66
C ASP A 181 -8.95 9.05 -6.54
N GLU A 182 -10.25 8.77 -6.67
CA GLU A 182 -11.21 9.17 -5.66
C GLU A 182 -11.07 8.37 -4.37
N THR A 183 -10.65 7.10 -4.41
CA THR A 183 -10.32 6.33 -3.20
C THR A 183 -9.13 6.95 -2.49
N LEU A 184 -8.06 7.24 -3.22
CA LEU A 184 -6.86 7.89 -2.69
C LEU A 184 -7.21 9.24 -2.06
N ARG A 185 -8.13 10.01 -2.65
CA ARG A 185 -8.60 11.28 -2.07
C ARG A 185 -9.48 11.05 -0.84
N PHE A 186 -10.54 10.27 -1.00
CA PHE A 186 -11.63 10.19 -0.03
C PHE A 186 -11.21 9.43 1.23
N ASP A 187 -10.49 8.31 1.09
CA ASP A 187 -10.06 7.48 2.21
C ASP A 187 -8.62 6.95 2.02
N PRO A 188 -7.62 7.85 2.08
CA PRO A 188 -6.22 7.48 1.87
C PRO A 188 -5.73 6.49 2.94
N ALA A 189 -4.93 5.50 2.52
CA ALA A 189 -4.25 4.61 3.47
C ALA A 189 -3.34 5.38 4.44
N ALA A 190 -2.55 6.33 3.93
CA ALA A 190 -1.73 7.22 4.76
C ALA A 190 -2.49 8.53 5.05
N GLN A 191 -2.92 8.70 6.30
CA GLN A 191 -3.69 9.85 6.76
C GLN A 191 -2.78 11.02 7.17
N ILE A 192 -1.60 10.71 7.70
CA ILE A 192 -0.68 11.65 8.35
C ILE A 192 0.74 11.45 7.82
N LEU A 193 1.49 12.54 7.65
CA LEU A 193 2.94 12.51 7.43
C LEU A 193 3.65 13.47 8.38
N ASN A 194 4.81 13.08 8.90
CA ASN A 194 5.59 13.92 9.82
C ASN A 194 6.79 14.57 9.10
N ARG A 195 7.13 15.79 9.52
CA ARG A 195 8.32 16.55 9.09
C ARG A 195 8.99 17.20 10.30
N VAL A 196 10.23 17.63 10.14
CA VAL A 196 10.93 18.48 11.12
C VAL A 196 11.41 19.73 10.40
N ALA A 197 11.17 20.90 10.99
CA ALA A 197 11.63 22.16 10.43
C ALA A 197 13.16 22.19 10.37
N SER A 198 13.74 22.25 9.16
CA SER A 198 15.21 22.25 8.99
C SER A 198 15.86 23.60 9.31
N LYS A 199 15.05 24.66 9.31
CA LYS A 199 15.40 26.05 9.64
C LYS A 199 14.16 26.76 10.18
N ASP A 200 14.35 27.94 10.76
CA ASP A 200 13.23 28.83 11.10
C ASP A 200 12.47 29.19 9.82
N LEU A 201 11.14 29.08 9.87
CA LEU A 201 10.25 29.35 8.75
C LEU A 201 8.94 29.98 9.22
N GLU A 202 8.26 30.65 8.31
CA GLU A 202 6.91 31.18 8.53
C GLU A 202 5.98 30.60 7.46
N PHE A 203 4.86 30.02 7.90
CA PHE A 203 3.89 29.37 7.03
C PHE A 203 2.48 29.79 7.43
N PHE A 204 1.72 30.40 6.50
CA PHE A 204 0.40 30.98 6.77
C PHE A 204 0.35 31.89 8.01
N GLY A 205 1.41 32.70 8.23
CA GLY A 205 1.53 33.59 9.39
C GLY A 205 1.94 32.90 10.69
N VAL A 206 2.20 31.59 10.68
CA VAL A 206 2.69 30.84 11.84
C VAL A 206 4.21 30.72 11.76
N LYS A 207 4.90 31.26 12.78
CA LYS A 207 6.35 31.10 12.93
C LYS A 207 6.67 29.72 13.52
N VAL A 208 7.56 28.99 12.87
CA VAL A 208 8.02 27.65 13.26
C VAL A 208 9.53 27.71 13.38
N ALA A 209 10.05 27.42 14.58
CA ALA A 209 11.49 27.36 14.82
C ALA A 209 12.10 26.08 14.22
N LYS A 210 13.39 26.14 13.91
CA LYS A 210 14.19 24.96 13.54
C LYS A 210 14.05 23.85 14.60
N GLY A 211 13.91 22.61 14.14
CA GLY A 211 13.81 21.42 14.98
C GLY A 211 12.40 21.09 15.45
N VAL A 212 11.42 21.97 15.23
CA VAL A 212 10.03 21.71 15.61
C VAL A 212 9.44 20.61 14.70
N PRO A 213 8.85 19.54 15.28
CA PRO A 213 8.12 18.53 14.52
C PRO A 213 6.80 19.11 13.99
N LEU A 214 6.44 18.69 12.78
CA LEU A 214 5.26 19.13 12.06
C LEU A 214 4.47 17.89 11.63
N THR A 215 3.20 17.86 11.97
CA THR A 215 2.26 16.81 11.56
C THR A 215 1.40 17.33 10.42
N LEU A 216 1.52 16.69 9.26
CA LEU A 216 0.77 17.02 8.05
C LEU A 216 -0.44 16.09 7.94
N LEU A 217 -1.64 16.65 8.06
CA LEU A 217 -2.89 15.91 7.93
C LEU A 217 -3.25 15.77 6.44
N ILE A 218 -2.67 14.78 5.76
CA ILE A 218 -2.88 14.51 4.33
C ILE A 218 -4.36 14.29 4.01
N ALA A 219 -5.04 13.49 4.84
CA ALA A 219 -6.47 13.25 4.68
C ALA A 219 -7.30 14.52 4.79
N ALA A 220 -6.92 15.47 5.67
CA ALA A 220 -7.61 16.75 5.76
C ALA A 220 -7.41 17.60 4.49
N GLY A 221 -6.20 17.61 3.93
CA GLY A 221 -5.92 18.27 2.65
C GLY A 221 -6.73 17.68 1.50
N ASN A 222 -6.91 16.36 1.47
CA ASN A 222 -7.78 15.68 0.50
C ASN A 222 -9.28 15.95 0.69
N ARG A 223 -9.67 16.55 1.81
CA ARG A 223 -11.04 16.98 2.12
C ARG A 223 -11.19 18.51 2.15
N ASP A 224 -10.19 19.26 1.68
CA ASP A 224 -10.20 20.72 1.72
C ASP A 224 -11.22 21.30 0.71
N PRO A 225 -12.27 22.03 1.16
CA PRO A 225 -13.27 22.62 0.27
C PRO A 225 -12.71 23.73 -0.63
N ARG A 226 -11.50 24.24 -0.34
CA ARG A 226 -10.79 25.18 -1.24
C ARG A 226 -10.25 24.49 -2.49
N ARG A 227 -10.06 23.17 -2.46
CA ARG A 227 -9.52 22.37 -3.58
C ARG A 227 -10.55 21.42 -4.20
N PHE A 228 -11.45 20.88 -3.39
CA PHE A 228 -12.42 19.87 -3.83
C PHE A 228 -13.85 20.33 -3.53
N THR A 229 -14.67 20.51 -4.56
CA THR A 229 -16.12 20.75 -4.41
C THR A 229 -16.78 19.56 -3.72
N ASP A 230 -17.67 19.80 -2.76
CA ASP A 230 -18.36 18.73 -2.00
C ASP A 230 -17.39 17.64 -1.50
N PRO A 231 -16.36 17.99 -0.70
CA PRO A 231 -15.26 17.08 -0.37
C PRO A 231 -15.72 15.86 0.45
N GLY A 232 -16.91 15.94 1.06
CA GLY A 232 -17.58 14.88 1.80
C GLY A 232 -18.28 13.82 0.94
N VAL A 233 -18.38 14.03 -0.39
CA VAL A 233 -18.99 13.09 -1.34
C VAL A 233 -17.90 12.29 -2.04
N PHE A 234 -18.11 10.97 -2.13
CA PHE A 234 -17.30 10.09 -2.96
C PHE A 234 -17.82 10.14 -4.41
N ASP A 235 -17.03 10.73 -5.30
CA ASP A 235 -17.35 10.91 -6.73
C ASP A 235 -16.16 10.44 -7.61
N PRO A 236 -16.20 9.20 -8.15
CA PRO A 236 -15.18 8.70 -9.07
C PRO A 236 -15.11 9.43 -10.42
N CYS A 237 -16.09 10.28 -10.75
CA CYS A 237 -16.09 11.10 -11.98
C CYS A 237 -15.54 12.50 -11.76
N ARG A 238 -15.06 12.82 -10.56
CA ARG A 238 -14.54 14.14 -10.20
C ARG A 238 -13.46 14.61 -11.18
N ALA A 239 -13.70 15.76 -11.82
CA ALA A 239 -12.73 16.39 -12.71
C ALA A 239 -11.52 16.93 -11.91
N ASP A 240 -10.33 16.84 -12.49
CA ASP A 240 -9.06 17.28 -11.88
C ASP A 240 -8.86 16.75 -10.45
N ASN A 241 -9.00 15.43 -10.30
CA ASN A 241 -8.81 14.76 -9.02
C ASN A 241 -7.32 14.48 -8.75
N SER A 242 -6.67 15.39 -8.03
CA SER A 242 -5.23 15.29 -7.70
C SER A 242 -5.03 15.20 -6.18
N PRO A 243 -5.19 14.00 -5.56
CA PRO A 243 -5.02 13.84 -4.12
C PRO A 243 -3.55 13.95 -3.68
N LEU A 244 -3.34 14.40 -2.44
CA LEU A 244 -2.04 14.54 -1.77
C LEU A 244 -1.50 13.22 -1.19
N THR A 245 -2.19 12.10 -1.43
CA THR A 245 -1.92 10.79 -0.81
C THR A 245 -0.53 10.26 -1.09
N PHE A 246 0.04 10.60 -2.24
CA PHE A 246 1.41 10.25 -2.61
C PHE A 246 2.45 11.33 -2.24
N SER A 247 2.05 12.34 -1.45
CA SER A 247 2.89 13.47 -1.04
C SER A 247 3.43 14.26 -2.25
N GLY A 248 4.48 15.05 -2.06
CA GLY A 248 5.18 15.79 -3.10
C GLY A 248 6.66 16.02 -2.78
N GLY A 249 7.39 16.61 -3.72
CA GLY A 249 8.81 16.93 -3.60
C GLY A 249 9.72 15.70 -3.66
N ALA A 250 10.86 15.76 -2.95
CA ALA A 250 11.87 14.68 -2.95
C ALA A 250 11.36 13.34 -2.38
N HIS A 251 10.28 13.38 -1.59
CA HIS A 251 9.63 12.19 -1.03
C HIS A 251 8.27 11.91 -1.69
N PHE A 252 8.08 12.32 -2.96
CA PHE A 252 6.96 11.82 -3.74
C PHE A 252 7.02 10.29 -3.80
N CYS A 253 5.89 9.62 -3.56
CA CYS A 253 5.84 8.18 -3.37
C CYS A 253 6.44 7.43 -4.58
N LEU A 254 7.52 6.69 -4.32
CA LEU A 254 8.22 5.88 -5.32
C LEU A 254 7.27 4.85 -5.97
N GLY A 255 6.38 4.26 -5.18
CA GLY A 255 5.42 3.24 -5.62
C GLY A 255 4.12 3.78 -6.20
N ALA A 256 3.96 5.09 -6.41
CA ALA A 256 2.67 5.68 -6.80
C ALA A 256 2.08 5.06 -8.08
N ALA A 257 2.91 4.88 -9.12
CA ALA A 257 2.47 4.26 -10.37
C ALA A 257 2.09 2.79 -10.19
N LEU A 258 2.84 2.03 -9.38
CA LEU A 258 2.56 0.62 -9.11
C LEU A 258 1.27 0.46 -8.30
N ALA A 259 1.11 1.24 -7.22
CA ALA A 259 -0.10 1.21 -6.39
C ALA A 259 -1.37 1.49 -7.20
N ARG A 260 -1.31 2.48 -8.11
CA ARG A 260 -2.41 2.82 -9.03
C ARG A 260 -2.71 1.67 -9.97
N MET A 261 -1.71 1.22 -10.72
CA MET A 261 -1.86 0.12 -11.68
C MET A 261 -2.40 -1.15 -11.01
N SER A 262 -1.89 -1.49 -9.82
CA SER A 262 -2.38 -2.63 -9.05
C SER A 262 -3.84 -2.47 -8.66
N ALA A 263 -4.23 -1.34 -8.07
CA ALA A 263 -5.62 -1.10 -7.68
C ALA A 263 -6.58 -1.08 -8.89
N GLU A 264 -6.17 -0.45 -9.99
CA GLU A 264 -6.91 -0.40 -11.26
C GLU A 264 -7.12 -1.78 -11.89
N THR A 265 -6.22 -2.72 -11.63
CA THR A 265 -6.28 -4.07 -12.21
C THR A 265 -7.05 -5.04 -11.31
N VAL A 266 -6.72 -5.02 -10.01
CA VAL A 266 -7.02 -6.10 -9.07
C VAL A 266 -8.45 -5.99 -8.53
N VAL A 267 -8.91 -4.78 -8.20
CA VAL A 267 -10.25 -4.58 -7.63
C VAL A 267 -11.36 -4.83 -8.66
N PRO A 268 -11.29 -4.30 -9.90
CA PRO A 268 -12.27 -4.64 -10.93
C PRO A 268 -12.37 -6.15 -11.20
N MET A 269 -11.24 -6.86 -11.18
CA MET A 269 -11.20 -8.31 -11.39
C MET A 269 -11.98 -9.06 -10.29
N LEU A 270 -11.80 -8.67 -9.02
CA LEU A 270 -12.55 -9.24 -7.90
C LEU A 270 -14.06 -9.02 -8.05
N LEU A 271 -14.47 -7.76 -8.32
CA LEU A 271 -15.89 -7.40 -8.42
C LEU A 271 -16.57 -8.05 -9.63
N ARG A 272 -15.85 -8.21 -10.74
CA ARG A 272 -16.34 -8.92 -11.93
C ARG A 272 -16.53 -10.41 -11.66
N ARG A 273 -15.61 -11.02 -10.90
CA ARG A 273 -15.69 -12.45 -10.58
C ARG A 273 -16.76 -12.78 -9.55
N LEU A 274 -17.00 -11.85 -8.61
CA LEU A 274 -17.95 -11.97 -7.51
C LEU A 274 -18.96 -10.81 -7.54
N PRO A 275 -19.88 -10.76 -8.52
CA PRO A 275 -20.83 -9.64 -8.64
C PRO A 275 -21.82 -9.54 -7.48
N GLY A 276 -22.00 -10.62 -6.71
CA GLY A 276 -22.82 -10.69 -5.50
C GLY A 276 -22.07 -10.36 -4.20
N LEU A 277 -20.84 -9.84 -4.28
CA LEU A 277 -20.03 -9.50 -3.10
C LEU A 277 -20.72 -8.42 -2.26
N ARG A 278 -20.84 -8.65 -0.95
CA ARG A 278 -21.49 -7.72 0.00
C ARG A 278 -20.73 -7.73 1.32
N LEU A 279 -20.75 -6.62 2.04
CA LEU A 279 -20.23 -6.54 3.41
C LEU A 279 -21.03 -7.47 4.34
N ALA A 280 -20.32 -8.27 5.12
CA ALA A 280 -20.86 -9.22 6.09
C ALA A 280 -20.65 -8.70 7.52
N GLY A 281 -21.11 -7.48 7.78
CA GLY A 281 -20.95 -6.79 9.06
C GLY A 281 -20.43 -5.37 8.89
N VAL A 282 -20.27 -4.66 10.02
CA VAL A 282 -19.70 -3.30 10.04
C VAL A 282 -18.17 -3.40 9.98
N PRO A 283 -17.51 -2.82 8.96
CA PRO A 283 -16.06 -2.81 8.89
C PRO A 283 -15.45 -2.10 10.10
N THR A 284 -14.36 -2.65 10.64
CA THR A 284 -13.61 -2.02 11.74
C THR A 284 -12.22 -1.62 11.26
N PHE A 285 -11.74 -0.48 11.74
CA PHE A 285 -10.38 -0.01 11.48
C PHE A 285 -9.42 -0.58 12.53
N ARG A 286 -8.16 -0.74 12.16
CA ARG A 286 -7.08 -0.94 13.14
C ARG A 286 -6.95 0.29 14.03
N ASP A 287 -6.43 0.11 15.24
CA ASP A 287 -6.18 1.21 16.18
C ASP A 287 -4.89 1.97 15.80
N GLN A 288 -4.94 2.60 14.62
CA GLN A 288 -3.85 3.32 13.97
C GLN A 288 -4.42 4.59 13.32
N ILE A 289 -3.74 5.72 13.49
CA ILE A 289 -4.18 7.02 12.96
C ILE A 289 -3.32 7.52 11.80
N VAL A 290 -2.08 7.05 11.66
CA VAL A 290 -1.16 7.43 10.58
C VAL A 290 -1.41 6.58 9.35
N GLN A 291 -1.46 5.25 9.53
CA GLN A 291 -1.91 4.33 8.50
C GLN A 291 -3.29 3.78 8.86
N ARG A 292 -4.29 4.17 8.08
CA ARG A 292 -5.68 3.79 8.32
C ARG A 292 -6.13 2.71 7.35
N GLY A 293 -6.30 1.51 7.90
CA GLY A 293 -6.84 0.36 7.20
C GLY A 293 -7.71 -0.51 8.08
N HIS A 294 -8.34 -1.49 7.47
CA HIS A 294 -9.24 -2.41 8.16
C HIS A 294 -8.46 -3.49 8.92
N GLY A 295 -8.91 -3.83 10.12
CA GLY A 295 -8.43 -5.02 10.82
C GLY A 295 -8.95 -6.30 10.17
N ARG A 296 -10.23 -6.26 9.77
CA ARG A 296 -10.92 -7.29 9.00
C ARG A 296 -11.95 -6.62 8.09
N LEU A 297 -12.13 -7.18 6.90
CA LEU A 297 -13.19 -6.75 5.97
C LEU A 297 -13.98 -7.98 5.54
N LEU A 298 -15.01 -8.31 6.33
CA LEU A 298 -15.82 -9.51 6.12
C LEU A 298 -16.80 -9.29 4.97
N VAL A 299 -16.85 -10.25 4.05
CA VAL A 299 -17.76 -10.24 2.91
C VAL A 299 -18.37 -11.61 2.66
N THR A 300 -19.54 -11.63 2.03
CA THR A 300 -20.16 -12.83 1.44
C THR A 300 -20.34 -12.63 -0.05
N ALA A 301 -20.27 -13.71 -0.83
CA ALA A 301 -20.64 -13.71 -2.24
C ALA A 301 -21.96 -14.48 -2.40
N GLY A 302 -23.09 -13.74 -2.47
CA GLY A 302 -24.44 -14.29 -2.56
C GLY A 302 -25.22 -13.73 -3.74
#